data_AF-A0A0Q8FJ12-F1
#
_entry.id   AF-A0A0Q8FJ12-F1
#
_cell.length_a   1.000
_cell.length_b   1.000
_cell.length_c   1.000
_cell.angle_alpha   90.00
_cell.angle_beta   90.00
_cell.angle_gamma   90.00
#
_symmetry.space_group_name_H-M   'P 1'
#
loop_
_entity.id
_entity.type
_entity.pdbx_description
1 polymer ?
#
loop_
_entity_poly.entity_id
_entity_poly.type
_entity_poly.pdbx_seq_one_letter_code
_entity_poly.pdbx_strand_id
1 'polypeptide(L)'
;MTRTILTYGLISGLIAILGIIGTIIGPGDHSVWLGYLIMLLALSAVLLGVKQHRDRVLGGVIKFWPAFLVGLGIAVIAGLVYVAIWEAYLALTHYTFMDGYIDNILAAKRSAGVTGAAYQKLAAEMEAMRRNYANPLFRMPMTFVEIFPVGLLVALASAALLRNPRFLPARSRPTAA
;
A
#
# COMPACT_ATOMS: atom_id res chain seq x y z
N MET A 1 18.86 1.75 -12.16
CA MET A 1 18.39 1.85 -10.76
C MET A 1 17.19 2.80 -10.70
N THR A 2 17.40 4.11 -10.81
CA THR A 2 16.38 5.16 -10.55
C THR A 2 15.16 5.09 -11.45
N ARG A 3 15.34 4.92 -12.78
CA ARG A 3 14.21 4.75 -13.71
C ARG A 3 13.36 3.52 -13.39
N THR A 4 13.96 2.36 -13.16
CA THR A 4 13.23 1.13 -12.79
C THR A 4 12.46 1.29 -11.48
N ILE A 5 13.08 1.88 -10.47
CA ILE A 5 12.45 2.12 -9.17
C ILE A 5 11.26 3.09 -9.34
N LEU A 6 11.41 4.16 -10.12
CA LEU A 6 10.33 5.10 -10.41
C LEU A 6 9.19 4.48 -11.21
N THR A 7 9.47 3.74 -12.29
CA THR A 7 8.41 3.17 -13.14
C THR A 7 7.62 2.09 -12.40
N TYR A 8 8.30 1.18 -11.71
CA TYR A 8 7.62 0.12 -10.96
C TYR A 8 6.98 0.62 -9.67
N GLY A 9 7.59 1.61 -9.00
CA GLY A 9 6.97 2.29 -7.86
C GLY A 9 5.69 3.02 -8.25
N LEU A 10 5.68 3.72 -9.40
CA LEU A 10 4.48 4.36 -9.94
C LEU A 10 3.40 3.35 -10.33
N ILE A 11 3.75 2.28 -11.04
CA ILE A 11 2.80 1.23 -11.44
C ILE A 11 2.23 0.52 -10.20
N SER A 12 3.09 0.18 -9.24
CA SER A 12 2.71 -0.38 -7.94
C SER A 12 1.70 0.50 -7.21
N GLY A 13 2.01 1.80 -7.12
CA GLY A 13 1.15 2.79 -6.48
C GLY A 13 -0.19 2.87 -7.20
N LEU A 14 -0.19 3.05 -8.52
CA LEU A 14 -1.42 3.16 -9.31
C LEU A 14 -2.34 1.94 -9.15
N ILE A 15 -1.77 0.73 -9.15
CA ILE A 15 -2.54 -0.51 -8.98
C ILE A 15 -3.10 -0.63 -7.55
N ALA A 16 -2.32 -0.29 -6.53
CA ALA A 16 -2.79 -0.31 -5.13
C ALA A 16 -3.95 0.68 -4.93
N ILE A 17 -3.86 1.87 -5.52
CA ILE A 17 -4.89 2.90 -5.48
C ILE A 17 -6.14 2.50 -6.25
N LEU A 18 -6.02 1.97 -7.48
CA LEU A 18 -7.18 1.52 -8.25
C LEU A 18 -7.92 0.40 -7.51
N GLY A 19 -7.19 -0.46 -6.80
CA GLY A 19 -7.75 -1.41 -5.85
C GLY A 19 -8.63 -0.71 -4.82
N ILE A 20 -8.06 0.21 -4.04
CA ILE A 20 -8.78 0.88 -2.94
C ILE A 20 -9.95 1.75 -3.42
N ILE A 21 -9.77 2.52 -4.49
CA ILE A 21 -10.85 3.35 -5.05
C ILE A 21 -12.00 2.46 -5.54
N GLY A 22 -11.68 1.33 -6.18
CA GLY A 22 -12.68 0.34 -6.58
C GLY A 22 -13.47 -0.22 -5.41
N THR A 23 -12.96 -0.12 -4.19
CA THR A 23 -13.56 -0.73 -3.01
C THR A 23 -14.25 0.26 -2.09
N ILE A 24 -13.90 1.54 -2.21
CA ILE A 24 -14.69 2.62 -1.61
C ILE A 24 -15.93 2.91 -2.48
N ILE A 25 -15.84 2.73 -3.80
CA ILE A 25 -16.95 2.96 -4.74
C ILE A 25 -17.79 1.69 -4.99
N GLY A 26 -17.20 0.50 -4.81
CA GLY A 26 -17.87 -0.78 -5.04
C GLY A 26 -18.85 -1.17 -3.92
N PRO A 27 -20.03 -1.71 -4.25
CA PRO A 27 -21.01 -2.15 -3.25
C PRO A 27 -20.55 -3.51 -2.69
N GLY A 28 -19.84 -3.50 -1.57
CA GLY A 28 -19.45 -4.74 -0.90
C GLY A 28 -18.72 -4.46 0.39
N ASP A 29 -19.05 -5.23 1.44
CA ASP A 29 -18.45 -5.17 2.77
C ASP A 29 -16.96 -4.85 2.73
N HIS A 30 -16.50 -4.06 3.71
CA HIS A 30 -15.10 -3.70 3.95
C HIS A 30 -14.31 -4.97 4.28
N SER A 31 -14.02 -5.71 3.23
CA SER A 31 -13.73 -7.12 3.25
C SER A 31 -12.25 -7.25 3.55
N VAL A 32 -11.89 -7.95 4.62
CA VAL A 32 -10.48 -8.26 4.98
C VAL A 32 -9.68 -8.77 3.77
N TRP A 33 -10.37 -9.39 2.81
CA TRP A 33 -9.86 -9.83 1.51
C TRP A 33 -9.23 -8.73 0.66
N LEU A 34 -9.66 -7.48 0.81
CA LEU A 34 -9.04 -6.32 0.18
C LEU A 34 -7.68 -5.97 0.75
N GLY A 35 -7.53 -6.03 2.07
CA GLY A 35 -6.23 -5.88 2.71
C GLY A 35 -5.26 -6.93 2.18
N TYR A 36 -5.73 -8.18 2.03
CA TYR A 36 -4.97 -9.24 1.38
C TYR A 36 -4.68 -8.97 -0.10
N LEU A 37 -5.61 -8.39 -0.86
CA LEU A 37 -5.40 -8.04 -2.27
C LEU A 37 -4.33 -6.96 -2.41
N ILE A 38 -4.39 -5.91 -1.59
CA ILE A 38 -3.39 -4.83 -1.54
C ILE A 38 -2.01 -5.40 -1.14
N MET A 39 -1.97 -6.30 -0.15
CA MET A 39 -0.75 -7.02 0.23
C MET A 39 -0.18 -7.85 -0.94
N LEU A 40 -1.02 -8.57 -1.67
CA LEU A 40 -0.64 -9.36 -2.86
C LEU A 40 -0.10 -8.48 -3.98
N LEU A 41 -0.74 -7.33 -4.22
CA LEU A 41 -0.32 -6.36 -5.22
C LEU A 41 1.02 -5.72 -4.85
N ALA A 42 1.20 -5.34 -3.57
CA ALA A 42 2.46 -4.82 -3.04
C ALA A 42 3.58 -5.87 -3.14
N LEU A 43 3.33 -7.11 -2.73
CA LEU A 43 4.23 -8.26 -2.89
C LEU A 43 4.67 -8.40 -4.34
N SER A 44 3.71 -8.46 -5.26
CA SER A 44 3.96 -8.67 -6.68
C SER A 44 4.78 -7.54 -7.29
N ALA A 45 4.46 -6.28 -6.96
CA ALA A 45 5.15 -5.14 -7.53
C ALA A 45 6.61 -5.02 -7.06
N VAL A 46 6.88 -5.24 -5.78
CA VAL A 46 8.25 -5.25 -5.24
C VAL A 46 9.05 -6.41 -5.83
N LEU A 47 8.47 -7.61 -5.91
CA LEU A 47 9.13 -8.79 -6.51
C LEU A 47 9.49 -8.55 -7.97
N LEU A 48 8.57 -7.98 -8.75
CA LEU A 48 8.79 -7.66 -10.16
C LEU A 48 9.85 -6.57 -10.35
N GLY A 49 9.85 -5.53 -9.50
CA GLY A 49 10.84 -4.46 -9.57
C GLY A 49 12.26 -4.94 -9.23
N VAL A 50 12.42 -5.75 -8.17
CA VAL A 50 13.72 -6.35 -7.81
C VAL A 50 14.18 -7.34 -8.89
N LYS A 51 13.27 -8.17 -9.41
CA LYS A 51 13.57 -9.11 -10.50
C LYS A 51 14.02 -8.39 -11.77
N GLN A 52 13.30 -7.34 -12.20
CA GLN A 52 13.69 -6.60 -13.40
C GLN A 52 15.04 -5.92 -13.24
N HIS A 53 15.35 -5.43 -12.03
CA HIS A 53 16.66 -4.88 -11.73
C HIS A 53 17.77 -5.93 -11.83
N ARG A 54 17.55 -7.13 -11.28
CA ARG A 54 18.47 -8.27 -11.42
C ARG A 54 18.68 -8.65 -12.89
N ASP A 55 17.61 -8.79 -13.64
CA ASP A 55 17.65 -9.36 -15.00
C ASP A 55 18.18 -8.37 -16.05
N ARG A 56 17.84 -7.06 -15.96
CA ARG A 56 18.27 -6.05 -16.95
C ARG A 56 19.57 -5.35 -16.62
N VAL A 57 19.90 -5.17 -15.33
CA VAL A 57 21.05 -4.35 -14.92
C VAL A 57 22.22 -5.22 -14.46
N LEU A 58 21.95 -6.33 -13.78
CA LEU A 58 22.98 -7.19 -13.17
C LEU A 58 23.19 -8.52 -13.90
N GLY A 59 22.52 -8.73 -15.05
CA GLY A 59 22.73 -9.93 -15.86
C GLY A 59 22.25 -11.23 -15.22
N GLY A 60 21.26 -11.16 -14.31
CA GLY A 60 20.60 -12.35 -13.75
C GLY A 60 21.06 -12.78 -12.35
N VAL A 61 22.05 -12.12 -11.74
CA VAL A 61 22.52 -12.44 -10.38
C VAL A 61 22.54 -11.19 -9.51
N ILE A 62 21.88 -11.23 -8.35
CA ILE A 62 21.84 -10.10 -7.41
C ILE A 62 22.20 -10.59 -5.99
N LYS A 63 23.01 -9.80 -5.28
CA LYS A 63 23.32 -10.04 -3.86
C LYS A 63 22.15 -9.55 -2.98
N PHE A 64 22.04 -10.08 -1.76
CA PHE A 64 20.97 -9.74 -0.82
C PHE A 64 20.84 -8.23 -0.55
N TRP A 65 21.95 -7.56 -0.22
CA TRP A 65 21.96 -6.13 0.10
C TRP A 65 21.47 -5.23 -1.05
N PRO A 66 21.98 -5.37 -2.29
CA PRO A 66 21.42 -4.67 -3.45
C PRO A 66 19.95 -5.00 -3.71
N ALA A 67 19.53 -6.26 -3.57
CA ALA A 67 18.13 -6.64 -3.77
C ALA A 67 17.21 -5.98 -2.75
N PHE A 68 17.64 -5.93 -1.49
CA PHE A 68 16.93 -5.28 -0.40
C PHE A 68 16.85 -3.77 -0.60
N LEU A 69 17.94 -3.09 -0.96
CA LEU A 69 17.95 -1.64 -1.22
C LEU A 69 17.03 -1.25 -2.38
N VAL A 70 16.99 -2.06 -3.44
CA VAL A 70 16.08 -1.84 -4.57
C VAL A 70 14.62 -2.05 -4.14
N GLY A 71 14.34 -3.12 -3.41
CA GLY A 71 13.00 -3.38 -2.87
C GLY A 71 12.52 -2.29 -1.91
N LEU A 72 13.40 -1.83 -1.03
CA LEU A 72 13.15 -0.72 -0.10
C LEU A 72 12.88 0.58 -0.84
N GLY A 73 13.68 0.91 -1.86
CA GLY A 73 13.46 2.09 -2.69
C GLY A 73 12.10 2.06 -3.41
N ILE A 74 11.70 0.88 -3.91
CA ILE A 74 10.37 0.70 -4.52
C ILE A 74 9.26 0.88 -3.46
N ALA A 75 9.42 0.29 -2.27
CA ALA A 75 8.44 0.43 -1.19
C ALA A 75 8.26 1.89 -0.73
N VAL A 76 9.35 2.66 -0.63
CA VAL A 76 9.31 4.08 -0.28
C VAL A 76 8.59 4.88 -1.36
N ILE A 77 8.94 4.71 -2.64
CA ILE A 77 8.26 5.44 -3.72
C ILE A 77 6.78 5.04 -3.81
N ALA A 78 6.47 3.75 -3.70
CA ALA A 78 5.10 3.26 -3.69
C ALA A 78 4.29 3.88 -2.55
N GLY A 79 4.87 3.97 -1.34
CA GLY A 79 4.26 4.65 -0.19
C GLY A 79 4.04 6.15 -0.43
N LEU A 80 4.99 6.85 -1.05
CA LEU A 80 4.82 8.28 -1.38
C LEU A 80 3.74 8.51 -2.44
N VAL A 81 3.72 7.70 -3.51
CA VAL A 81 2.68 7.76 -4.56
C VAL A 81 1.31 7.42 -3.97
N TYR A 82 1.25 6.44 -3.08
CA TYR A 82 0.04 6.09 -2.35
C TYR A 82 -0.52 7.28 -1.58
N VAL A 83 0.31 7.89 -0.74
CA VAL A 83 -0.08 9.06 0.06
C VAL A 83 -0.53 10.21 -0.85
N ALA A 84 0.22 10.50 -1.92
CA ALA A 84 -0.13 11.58 -2.84
C ALA A 84 -1.49 11.39 -3.52
N ILE A 85 -1.85 10.16 -3.91
CA ILE A 85 -3.14 9.90 -4.55
C ILE A 85 -4.26 9.76 -3.51
N TRP A 86 -3.97 9.24 -2.31
CA TRP A 86 -4.92 9.27 -1.18
C TRP A 86 -5.33 10.71 -0.85
N GLU A 87 -4.36 11.62 -0.81
CA GLU A 87 -4.59 13.05 -0.65
C GLU A 87 -5.44 13.63 -1.80
N ALA A 88 -5.13 13.27 -3.05
CA ALA A 88 -5.91 13.69 -4.20
C ALA A 88 -7.36 13.18 -4.12
N TYR A 89 -7.56 11.93 -3.70
CA TYR A 89 -8.88 11.33 -3.48
C TYR A 89 -9.65 12.07 -2.38
N LEU A 90 -9.02 12.34 -1.23
CA LEU A 90 -9.63 13.11 -0.15
C LEU A 90 -9.98 14.53 -0.60
N ALA A 91 -9.12 15.19 -1.38
CA ALA A 91 -9.40 16.51 -1.93
C ALA A 91 -10.58 16.50 -2.91
N LEU A 92 -10.66 15.49 -3.79
CA LEU A 92 -11.76 15.32 -4.75
C LEU A 92 -13.09 14.96 -4.09
N THR A 93 -13.05 14.23 -2.98
CA THR A 93 -14.24 13.83 -2.21
C THR A 93 -14.60 14.82 -1.10
N HIS A 94 -13.97 16.01 -1.07
CA HIS A 94 -14.18 17.03 -0.05
C HIS A 94 -14.01 16.51 1.39
N TYR A 95 -13.11 15.53 1.61
CA TYR A 95 -12.83 14.92 2.91
C TYR A 95 -14.04 14.21 3.56
N THR A 96 -15.07 13.89 2.78
CA THR A 96 -16.30 13.21 3.26
C THR A 96 -16.08 11.77 3.75
N PHE A 97 -14.93 11.17 3.42
CA PHE A 97 -14.58 9.82 3.86
C PHE A 97 -14.68 9.65 5.38
N MET A 98 -14.17 10.61 6.15
CA MET A 98 -14.15 10.49 7.61
C MET A 98 -15.56 10.60 8.22
N ASP A 99 -16.46 11.31 7.55
CA ASP A 99 -17.84 11.48 7.98
C ASP A 99 -18.59 10.16 7.78
N GLY A 100 -18.47 9.56 6.58
CA GLY A 100 -19.05 8.24 6.30
C GLY A 100 -18.45 7.11 7.15
N TYR A 101 -17.17 7.22 7.54
CA TYR A 101 -16.52 6.25 8.43
C TYR A 101 -17.05 6.33 9.86
N ILE A 102 -17.15 7.55 10.43
CA ILE A 102 -17.67 7.78 11.78
C ILE A 102 -19.13 7.37 11.86
N ASP A 103 -19.94 7.72 10.87
CA ASP A 103 -21.36 7.34 10.83
C ASP A 103 -21.53 5.82 10.80
N ASN A 104 -20.73 5.10 10.02
CA ASN A 104 -20.73 3.64 9.99
C ASN A 104 -20.34 3.02 11.34
N ILE A 105 -19.27 3.52 11.99
CA ILE A 105 -18.83 3.01 13.29
C ILE A 105 -19.90 3.26 14.36
N LEU A 106 -20.46 4.46 14.39
CA LEU A 106 -21.51 4.81 15.35
C LEU A 106 -22.78 4.00 15.10
N ALA A 107 -23.17 3.77 13.85
CA ALA A 107 -24.29 2.91 13.50
C ALA A 107 -24.05 1.45 13.93
N ALA A 108 -22.87 0.90 13.65
CA ALA A 108 -22.49 -0.47 14.01
C ALA A 108 -22.44 -0.69 15.53
N LYS A 109 -21.95 0.29 16.28
CA LYS A 109 -21.88 0.23 17.75
C LYS A 109 -23.26 0.40 18.39
N ARG A 110 -24.13 1.20 17.76
CA ARG A 110 -25.53 1.34 18.15
C ARG A 110 -26.31 0.04 17.90
N SER A 111 -26.10 -0.61 16.76
CA SER A 111 -26.71 -1.92 16.47
C SER A 111 -26.15 -3.03 17.36
N ALA A 112 -24.91 -2.92 17.84
CA ALA A 112 -24.32 -3.80 18.84
C ALA A 112 -24.82 -3.53 20.28
N GLY A 113 -25.74 -2.58 20.48
CA GLY A 113 -26.37 -2.28 21.77
C GLY A 113 -25.55 -1.40 22.72
N VAL A 114 -24.44 -0.78 22.24
CA VAL A 114 -23.67 0.18 23.05
C VAL A 114 -24.50 1.45 23.20
N THR A 115 -24.87 1.79 24.44
CA THR A 115 -25.74 2.95 24.76
C THR A 115 -25.20 3.77 25.93
N GLY A 116 -25.81 4.93 26.19
CA GLY A 116 -25.51 5.78 27.32
C GLY A 116 -24.10 6.40 27.27
N ALA A 117 -23.43 6.45 28.43
CA ALA A 117 -22.12 7.08 28.58
C ALA A 117 -21.04 6.45 27.68
N ALA A 118 -21.11 5.14 27.42
CA ALA A 118 -20.15 4.45 26.56
C ALA A 118 -20.27 4.89 25.09
N TYR A 119 -21.49 5.13 24.61
CA TYR A 119 -21.73 5.63 23.26
C TYR A 119 -21.27 7.09 23.11
N GLN A 120 -21.59 7.94 24.09
CA GLN A 120 -21.17 9.34 24.10
C GLN A 120 -19.64 9.48 24.13
N LYS A 121 -18.96 8.65 24.94
CA LYS A 121 -17.49 8.61 24.98
C LYS A 121 -16.91 8.20 23.63
N LEU A 122 -17.47 7.16 22.99
CA LEU A 122 -17.05 6.73 21.67
C LEU A 122 -17.26 7.83 20.62
N ALA A 123 -18.42 8.50 20.62
CA ALA A 123 -18.69 9.60 19.70
C ALA A 123 -17.68 10.75 19.86
N ALA A 124 -17.36 11.13 21.10
CA ALA A 124 -16.35 12.15 21.38
C ALA A 124 -14.93 11.72 20.92
N GLU A 125 -14.57 10.45 21.08
CA GLU A 125 -13.31 9.89 20.57
C GLU A 125 -13.26 9.91 19.03
N MET A 126 -14.35 9.54 18.36
CA MET A 126 -14.46 9.58 16.91
C MET A 126 -14.39 11.02 16.36
N GLU A 127 -14.97 11.98 17.06
CA GLU A 127 -14.94 13.39 16.68
C GLU A 127 -13.57 14.03 16.92
N ALA A 128 -12.85 13.59 17.96
CA ALA A 128 -11.43 13.91 18.14
C ALA A 128 -10.58 13.31 17.00
N MET A 129 -10.88 12.07 16.60
CA MET A 129 -10.22 11.43 15.45
C MET A 129 -10.48 12.20 14.16
N ARG A 130 -11.72 12.66 13.91
CA ARG A 130 -12.05 13.54 12.77
C ARG A 130 -11.18 14.78 12.73
N ARG A 131 -11.03 15.48 13.87
CA ARG A 131 -10.21 16.69 13.98
C ARG A 131 -8.73 16.42 13.71
N ASN A 132 -8.20 15.31 14.22
CA ASN A 132 -6.82 14.91 13.95
C ASN A 132 -6.63 14.53 12.47
N TYR A 133 -7.60 13.83 11.88
CA TYR A 133 -7.56 13.40 10.47
C TYR A 133 -7.73 14.57 9.48
N ALA A 134 -8.39 15.65 9.90
CA ALA A 134 -8.47 16.88 9.13
C ALA A 134 -7.10 17.55 8.94
N ASN A 135 -6.12 17.25 9.81
CA ASN A 135 -4.77 17.77 9.71
C ASN A 135 -3.90 16.90 8.76
N PRO A 136 -3.43 17.45 7.62
CA PRO A 136 -2.57 16.72 6.69
C PRO A 136 -1.29 16.17 7.33
N LEU A 137 -0.74 16.89 8.31
CA LEU A 137 0.46 16.51 9.04
C LEU A 137 0.26 15.26 9.92
N PHE A 138 -0.98 14.94 10.29
CA PHE A 138 -1.31 13.73 11.04
C PHE A 138 -1.74 12.57 10.13
N ARG A 139 -2.54 12.86 9.10
CA ARG A 139 -3.07 11.81 8.21
C ARG A 139 -2.00 11.20 7.30
N MET A 140 -1.09 12.01 6.75
CA MET A 140 -0.09 11.54 5.79
C MET A 140 0.92 10.57 6.41
N PRO A 141 1.52 10.86 7.59
CA PRO A 141 2.42 9.90 8.23
C PRO A 141 1.68 8.64 8.70
N MET A 142 0.43 8.77 9.15
CA MET A 142 -0.38 7.63 9.58
C MET A 142 -0.63 6.65 8.42
N THR A 143 -1.06 7.14 7.26
CA THR A 143 -1.24 6.30 6.06
C THR A 143 0.08 5.74 5.54
N PHE A 144 1.17 6.51 5.63
CA PHE A 144 2.49 6.01 5.26
C PHE A 144 2.96 4.88 6.17
N VAL A 145 2.82 5.04 7.49
CA VAL A 145 3.23 4.05 8.50
C VAL A 145 2.35 2.80 8.48
N GLU A 146 1.12 2.87 7.95
CA GLU A 146 0.29 1.70 7.75
C GLU A 146 0.85 0.78 6.64
N ILE A 147 1.35 1.36 5.55
CA ILE A 147 1.80 0.61 4.36
C ILE A 147 3.29 0.31 4.38
N PHE A 148 4.09 1.22 4.95
CA PHE A 148 5.55 1.14 4.92
C PHE A 148 6.10 -0.13 5.60
N PRO A 149 5.64 -0.57 6.79
CA PRO A 149 6.12 -1.81 7.43
C PRO A 149 5.80 -3.04 6.58
N VAL A 150 4.64 -3.06 5.92
CA VAL A 150 4.26 -4.14 5.00
C VAL A 150 5.22 -4.15 3.81
N GLY A 151 5.44 -2.99 3.17
CA GLY A 151 6.40 -2.86 2.07
C GLY A 151 7.83 -3.27 2.46
N LEU A 152 8.25 -2.98 3.69
CA LEU A 152 9.55 -3.37 4.24
C LEU A 152 9.69 -4.89 4.40
N LEU A 153 8.67 -5.56 4.98
CA LEU A 153 8.65 -7.02 5.12
C LEU A 153 8.69 -7.71 3.75
N VAL A 154 7.96 -7.15 2.79
CA VAL A 154 7.94 -7.62 1.41
C VAL A 154 9.28 -7.44 0.72
N ALA A 155 9.96 -6.30 0.93
CA ALA A 155 11.30 -6.06 0.41
C ALA A 155 12.31 -7.06 0.98
N LEU A 156 12.23 -7.37 2.27
CA LEU A 156 13.03 -8.42 2.92
C LEU A 156 12.78 -9.79 2.30
N ALA A 157 11.51 -10.19 2.17
CA ALA A 157 11.14 -11.47 1.59
C ALA A 157 11.60 -11.59 0.12
N SER A 158 11.38 -10.54 -0.67
CA SER A 158 11.78 -10.49 -2.08
C SER A 158 13.30 -10.57 -2.23
N ALA A 159 14.06 -9.87 -1.38
CA ALA A 159 15.52 -9.93 -1.37
C ALA A 159 16.04 -11.32 -0.99
N ALA A 160 15.41 -11.99 -0.03
CA ALA A 160 15.76 -13.35 0.37
C ALA A 160 15.49 -14.38 -0.75
N LEU A 161 14.32 -14.29 -1.40
CA LEU A 161 13.91 -15.20 -2.48
C LEU A 161 14.75 -14.98 -3.75
N LEU A 162 14.91 -13.74 -4.21
CA LEU A 162 15.60 -13.42 -5.47
C LEU A 162 17.12 -13.47 -5.37
N ARG A 163 17.68 -13.58 -4.16
CA ARG A 163 19.10 -13.93 -3.95
C ARG A 163 19.42 -15.29 -4.59
N ASN A 164 18.46 -16.21 -4.65
CA ASN A 164 18.67 -17.49 -5.31
C ASN A 164 18.48 -17.33 -6.83
N PRO A 165 19.54 -17.51 -7.66
CA PRO A 165 19.43 -17.36 -9.11
C PRO A 165 18.55 -18.42 -9.77
N ARG A 166 18.26 -19.54 -9.08
CA ARG A 166 17.30 -20.56 -9.54
C ARG A 166 15.84 -20.15 -9.35
N PHE A 167 15.58 -19.13 -8.54
CA PHE A 167 14.24 -18.63 -8.32
C PHE A 167 13.89 -17.59 -9.39
N LEU A 168 12.88 -17.91 -10.22
CA LEU A 168 12.45 -17.12 -11.39
C LEU A 168 13.60 -16.76 -12.34
N PRO A 169 14.34 -17.74 -12.91
CA PRO A 169 15.52 -17.46 -13.74
C PRO A 169 15.17 -16.53 -14.92
N ALA A 170 16.10 -15.64 -15.26
CA ALA A 170 15.96 -14.81 -16.44
C ALA A 170 15.79 -15.73 -17.65
N ARG A 171 14.65 -15.62 -18.37
CA ARG A 171 14.51 -16.33 -19.63
C ARG A 171 15.55 -15.76 -20.58
N SER A 172 16.50 -16.60 -21.01
CA SER A 172 17.30 -16.32 -22.19
C SER A 172 16.33 -15.98 -23.32
N ARG A 173 16.42 -14.76 -23.86
CA ARG A 173 15.77 -14.49 -25.14
C ARG A 173 16.33 -15.51 -26.13
N PRO A 174 15.48 -16.25 -26.88
CA PRO A 174 15.98 -17.01 -28.01
C PRO A 174 16.72 -16.02 -28.90
N THR A 175 18.01 -16.23 -29.11
CA THR A 175 18.74 -15.62 -30.21
C THR A 175 17.94 -15.95 -31.46
N ALA A 176 17.31 -14.94 -32.06
CA ALA A 176 16.77 -15.08 -33.40
C ALA A 176 17.95 -15.45 -34.30
N ALA A 177 17.94 -16.68 -34.80
CA ALA A 177 18.87 -17.18 -35.79
C ALA A 177 18.50 -16.60 -37.17
#